data_AF-A0A175A221-F1
#
_entry.id   AF-A0A175A221-F1
#
_cell.length_a   1.000
_cell.length_b   1.000
_cell.length_c   1.000
_cell.angle_alpha   90.00
_cell.angle_beta   90.00
_cell.angle_gamma   90.00
#
_symmetry.space_group_name_H-M   'P 1'
#
loop_
_entity.id
_entity.type
_entity.pdbx_description
1 polymer ?
#
loop_
_entity_poly.entity_id
_entity_poly.type
_entity_poly.pdbx_seq_one_letter_code
_entity_poly.pdbx_strand_id
1 'polypeptide(L)'
;MRKNSQYISISEYCKANGLKPTKFYETLSGHPELAKKLKTNAKGERVLDEKAITAAGAILRKENRAKRGRSSASSVADEINILAAKNEVLRKEVSRLKCENEKLKAVLTGRNEKRRKNIEM
;
A
#
# COMPACT_ATOMS: atom_id res chain seq x y z
N MET A 1 -19.11 -39.15 23.91
CA MET A 1 -19.27 -38.17 22.82
C MET A 1 -18.04 -38.19 21.93
N ARG A 2 -18.06 -38.92 20.81
CA ARG A 2 -16.98 -38.90 19.81
C ARG A 2 -17.14 -37.64 18.95
N LYS A 3 -16.28 -36.64 19.13
CA LYS A 3 -16.22 -35.47 18.25
C LYS A 3 -15.59 -35.92 16.93
N ASN A 4 -16.38 -35.96 15.85
CA ASN A 4 -15.84 -36.10 14.49
C ASN A 4 -14.95 -34.89 14.21
N SER A 5 -13.63 -35.02 14.38
CA SER A 5 -12.71 -34.06 13.77
C SER A 5 -12.73 -34.35 12.28
N GLN A 6 -13.55 -33.63 11.53
CA GLN A 6 -13.62 -33.79 10.09
C GLN A 6 -12.28 -33.35 9.51
N TYR A 7 -11.49 -34.34 9.07
CA TYR A 7 -10.28 -34.08 8.33
C TYR A 7 -10.68 -33.72 6.90
N ILE A 8 -10.03 -32.70 6.33
CA ILE A 8 -10.22 -32.33 4.93
C ILE A 8 -8.91 -32.46 4.18
N SER A 9 -9.00 -32.77 2.90
CA SER A 9 -7.84 -32.77 2.03
C SER A 9 -7.30 -31.36 1.80
N ILE A 10 -6.01 -31.24 1.49
CA ILE A 10 -5.40 -29.96 1.07
C ILE A 10 -6.16 -29.38 -0.12
N SER A 11 -6.56 -30.23 -1.06
CA SER A 11 -7.31 -29.82 -2.27
C SER A 11 -8.66 -29.19 -1.93
N GLU A 12 -9.43 -29.78 -1.01
CA GLU A 12 -10.71 -29.23 -0.55
C GLU A 12 -10.51 -27.90 0.19
N TYR A 13 -9.52 -27.84 1.09
CA TYR A 13 -9.18 -26.60 1.78
C TYR A 13 -8.82 -25.49 0.78
N CYS A 14 -8.02 -25.80 -0.23
CA CYS A 14 -7.63 -24.86 -1.26
C CYS A 14 -8.83 -24.36 -2.07
N LYS A 15 -9.72 -25.27 -2.50
CA LYS A 15 -10.96 -24.92 -3.21
C LYS A 15 -11.85 -24.00 -2.38
N ALA A 16 -12.06 -24.32 -1.11
CA ALA A 16 -12.89 -23.54 -0.19
C ALA A 16 -12.34 -22.12 0.05
N ASN A 17 -11.02 -21.92 -0.10
CA ASN A 17 -10.36 -20.63 0.12
C ASN A 17 -9.96 -19.92 -1.20
N GLY A 18 -10.40 -20.42 -2.37
CA GLY A 18 -10.03 -19.84 -3.67
C GLY A 18 -8.51 -19.86 -3.93
N LEU A 19 -7.79 -20.79 -3.30
CA LEU A 19 -6.33 -20.89 -3.32
C LEU A 19 -5.89 -21.95 -4.33
N LYS A 20 -4.82 -21.69 -5.10
CA LYS A 20 -4.17 -22.74 -5.89
C LYS A 20 -3.38 -23.68 -4.95
N PRO A 21 -3.45 -25.01 -5.11
CA PRO A 21 -2.70 -25.95 -4.27
C PRO A 21 -1.20 -25.66 -4.19
N THR A 22 -0.58 -25.23 -5.29
CA THR A 22 0.84 -24.81 -5.33
C THR A 22 1.15 -23.71 -4.30
N LYS A 23 0.27 -22.72 -4.18
CA LYS A 23 0.42 -21.62 -3.23
C LYS A 23 0.33 -22.09 -1.77
N PHE A 24 -0.49 -23.10 -1.52
CA PHE A 24 -0.55 -23.73 -0.20
C PHE A 24 0.74 -24.48 0.13
N TYR A 25 1.31 -25.21 -0.83
CA TYR A 25 2.60 -25.89 -0.63
C TYR A 25 3.75 -24.92 -0.42
N GLU A 26 3.78 -23.77 -1.12
CA GLU A 26 4.73 -22.69 -0.83
C GLU A 26 4.59 -22.18 0.61
N THR A 27 3.34 -22.00 1.07
CA THR A 27 3.06 -21.61 2.46
C THR A 27 3.57 -22.65 3.45
N LEU A 28 3.37 -23.95 3.17
CA LEU A 28 3.89 -25.03 4.02
C LEU A 28 5.42 -25.07 4.05
N SER A 29 6.08 -24.74 2.94
CA SER A 29 7.54 -24.66 2.87
C SER A 29 8.09 -23.51 3.72
N GLY A 30 7.41 -22.36 3.74
CA GLY A 30 7.76 -21.22 4.60
C GLY A 30 7.36 -21.36 6.07
N HIS A 31 6.48 -22.32 6.38
CA HIS A 31 5.89 -22.52 7.71
C HIS A 31 6.02 -23.99 8.17
N PRO A 32 7.23 -24.44 8.56
CA PRO A 32 7.45 -25.82 9.00
C PRO A 32 6.62 -26.21 10.22
N GLU A 33 6.24 -25.24 11.06
CA GLU A 33 5.30 -25.42 12.18
C GLU A 33 3.89 -25.79 11.74
N LEU A 34 3.46 -25.30 10.57
CA LEU A 34 2.19 -25.70 9.96
C LEU A 34 2.32 -27.08 9.30
N ALA A 35 3.43 -27.32 8.60
CA ALA A 35 3.71 -28.62 7.99
C ALA A 35 3.69 -29.76 9.01
N LYS A 36 4.23 -29.55 10.23
CA LYS A 36 4.21 -30.54 11.32
C LYS A 36 2.80 -30.85 11.86
N LYS A 37 1.84 -29.94 11.70
CA LYS A 37 0.45 -30.11 12.18
C LYS A 37 -0.42 -30.92 11.24
N LEU A 38 -0.04 -31.02 9.96
CA LEU A 38 -0.75 -31.86 8.99
C LEU A 38 -0.68 -33.33 9.42
N LYS A 39 -1.79 -34.04 9.26
CA LYS A 39 -1.89 -35.47 9.49
C LYS A 39 -1.75 -36.23 8.17
N THR A 40 -1.46 -37.51 8.27
CA THR A 40 -1.42 -38.41 7.12
C THR A 40 -2.56 -39.41 7.31
N ASN A 41 -3.44 -39.53 6.31
CA ASN A 41 -4.54 -40.48 6.36
C ASN A 41 -4.06 -41.91 6.00
N ALA A 42 -4.96 -42.89 6.08
CA ALA A 42 -4.64 -44.29 5.77
C ALA A 42 -4.19 -44.52 4.31
N LYS A 43 -4.48 -43.59 3.41
CA LYS A 43 -4.05 -43.62 1.99
C LYS A 43 -2.69 -42.94 1.77
N GLY A 44 -2.05 -42.42 2.83
CA GLY A 44 -0.78 -41.69 2.73
C GLY A 44 -0.95 -40.20 2.37
N GLU A 45 -2.17 -39.69 2.26
CA GLU A 45 -2.41 -38.29 1.88
C GLU A 45 -2.33 -37.35 3.08
N ARG A 46 -1.79 -36.15 2.85
CA ARG A 46 -1.74 -35.10 3.88
C ARG A 46 -3.11 -34.45 4.02
N VAL A 47 -3.65 -34.44 5.23
CA VAL A 47 -4.97 -33.90 5.58
C VAL A 47 -4.86 -32.87 6.70
N LEU A 48 -5.78 -31.90 6.70
CA LEU A 48 -5.89 -30.88 7.73
C LEU A 48 -6.95 -31.27 8.76
N ASP A 49 -6.59 -31.17 10.03
CA ASP A 49 -7.56 -31.12 11.13
C ASP A 49 -7.98 -29.66 11.39
N GLU A 50 -8.96 -29.47 12.28
CA GLU A 50 -9.50 -28.15 12.64
C GLU A 50 -8.41 -27.17 13.12
N LYS A 51 -7.39 -27.67 13.84
CA LYS A 51 -6.27 -26.85 14.32
C LYS A 51 -5.36 -26.42 13.17
N ALA A 52 -5.06 -27.33 12.24
CA ALA A 52 -4.28 -27.05 11.04
C ALA A 52 -5.03 -26.07 10.11
N ILE A 53 -6.34 -26.23 9.94
CA ILE A 53 -7.20 -25.29 9.19
C ILE A 53 -7.10 -23.89 9.78
N THR A 54 -7.23 -23.77 11.10
CA THR A 54 -7.19 -22.49 11.80
C THR A 54 -5.80 -21.83 11.67
N ALA A 55 -4.73 -22.61 11.85
CA ALA A 55 -3.36 -22.13 11.73
C ALA A 55 -3.03 -21.69 10.29
N ALA A 56 -3.40 -22.49 9.30
CA ALA A 56 -3.26 -22.16 7.88
C ALA A 56 -3.99 -20.86 7.53
N GLY A 57 -5.24 -20.71 7.98
CA GLY A 57 -6.01 -19.50 7.74
C GLY A 57 -5.37 -18.25 8.36
N ALA A 58 -4.81 -18.37 9.57
CA ALA A 58 -4.13 -17.25 10.23
C ALA A 58 -2.87 -16.81 9.46
N ILE A 59 -2.06 -17.77 9.01
CA ILE A 59 -0.86 -17.51 8.21
C ILE A 59 -1.21 -16.82 6.89
N LEU A 60 -2.16 -17.38 6.13
CA LEU A 60 -2.58 -16.83 4.84
C LEU A 60 -3.11 -15.39 4.97
N ARG A 61 -3.89 -15.09 6.02
CA ARG A 61 -4.33 -13.71 6.30
C ARG A 61 -3.17 -12.77 6.59
N LYS A 62 -2.17 -13.21 7.37
CA LYS A 62 -0.99 -12.40 7.69
C LYS A 62 -0.16 -12.10 6.45
N GLU A 63 0.11 -13.09 5.61
CA GLU A 63 0.83 -12.90 4.35
C GLU A 63 0.11 -11.92 3.42
N ASN A 64 -1.20 -12.05 3.28
CA ASN A 64 -1.99 -11.16 2.43
C ASN A 64 -1.97 -9.71 2.93
N ARG A 65 -1.99 -9.49 4.25
CA ARG A 65 -1.82 -8.15 4.83
C ARG A 65 -0.42 -7.59 4.56
N ALA A 66 0.63 -8.41 4.72
CA ALA A 66 2.01 -7.98 4.46
C ALA A 66 2.22 -7.59 2.99
N LYS A 67 1.67 -8.36 2.04
CA LYS A 67 1.73 -8.03 0.61
C LYS A 67 1.00 -6.74 0.29
N ARG A 68 -0.23 -6.58 0.79
CA ARG A 68 -1.03 -5.35 0.62
C ARG A 68 -0.31 -4.13 1.19
N GLY A 69 0.24 -4.24 2.40
CA GLY A 69 0.99 -3.16 3.04
C GLY A 69 2.21 -2.73 2.24
N ARG A 70 2.94 -3.68 1.63
CA ARG A 70 4.13 -3.38 0.82
C ARG A 70 3.76 -2.71 -0.51
N SER A 71 2.70 -3.16 -1.18
CA SER A 71 2.20 -2.51 -2.39
C SER A 71 1.64 -1.11 -2.12
N SER A 72 0.91 -0.92 -1.01
CA SER A 72 0.36 0.39 -0.64
C SER A 72 1.43 1.38 -0.17
N ALA A 73 2.46 0.92 0.55
CA ALA A 73 3.55 1.80 0.98
C ALA A 73 4.39 2.29 -0.20
N SER A 74 4.64 1.44 -1.20
CA SER A 74 5.36 1.83 -2.42
C SER A 74 4.60 2.88 -3.21
N SER A 75 3.29 2.69 -3.43
CA SER A 75 2.48 3.65 -4.19
C SER A 75 2.38 5.01 -3.50
N VAL A 76 2.25 5.02 -2.17
CA VAL A 76 2.22 6.27 -1.39
C VAL A 76 3.56 7.02 -1.45
N ALA A 77 4.70 6.31 -1.44
CA ALA A 77 6.01 6.94 -1.56
C ALA A 77 6.20 7.62 -2.92
N ASP A 78 5.75 6.99 -4.00
CA ASP A 78 5.81 7.57 -5.35
C ASP A 78 4.92 8.82 -5.46
N GLU A 79 3.71 8.77 -4.89
CA GLU A 79 2.80 9.93 -4.84
C GLU A 79 3.41 11.11 -4.05
N ILE A 80 4.03 10.83 -2.90
CA ILE A 80 4.72 11.86 -2.09
C ILE A 80 5.83 12.52 -2.90
N ASN A 81 6.65 11.75 -3.63
CA ASN A 81 7.74 12.28 -4.44
C ASN A 81 7.23 13.19 -5.56
N ILE A 82 6.15 12.79 -6.25
CA ILE A 82 5.53 13.61 -7.30
C ILE A 82 4.97 14.92 -6.72
N LEU A 83 4.30 14.86 -5.57
CA LEU A 83 3.75 16.05 -4.91
C LEU A 83 4.86 16.99 -4.42
N ALA A 84 5.98 16.45 -3.90
CA ALA A 84 7.13 17.24 -3.51
C ALA A 84 7.72 18.02 -4.70
N ALA A 85 7.89 17.35 -5.86
CA ALA A 85 8.38 18.00 -7.07
C ALA A 85 7.44 19.12 -7.55
N LYS A 86 6.12 18.89 -7.54
CA LYS A 86 5.11 19.91 -7.89
C LYS A 86 5.15 21.10 -6.95
N ASN A 87 5.27 20.86 -5.64
CA ASN A 87 5.37 21.92 -4.65
C ASN A 87 6.61 22.79 -4.84
N GLU A 88 7.75 22.20 -5.22
CA GLU A 88 8.97 22.96 -5.48
C GLU A 88 8.83 23.88 -6.71
N VAL A 89 8.20 23.41 -7.79
CA VAL A 89 7.90 24.24 -8.97
C VAL A 89 6.98 25.41 -8.59
N LEU A 90 5.91 25.15 -7.83
CA LEU A 90 4.99 26.19 -7.37
C LEU A 90 5.68 27.23 -6.49
N ARG A 91 6.59 26.82 -5.60
CA ARG A 91 7.36 27.75 -4.75
C ARG A 91 8.22 28.71 -5.56
N LYS A 92 8.88 28.21 -6.61
CA LYS A 92 9.68 29.03 -7.53
C LYS A 92 8.80 30.02 -8.28
N GLU A 93 7.66 29.57 -8.79
CA GLU A 93 6.75 30.44 -9.54
C GLU A 93 6.13 31.54 -8.66
N VAL A 94 5.73 31.21 -7.44
CA VAL A 94 5.25 32.21 -6.46
C VAL A 94 6.34 33.24 -6.17
N SER A 95 7.59 32.82 -6.03
CA SER A 95 8.71 33.74 -5.78
C SER A 95 8.96 34.67 -6.97
N ARG A 96 8.88 34.14 -8.20
CA ARG A 96 8.98 34.93 -9.44
C ARG A 96 7.87 35.97 -9.52
N LEU A 97 6.62 35.57 -9.30
CA LEU A 97 5.46 36.45 -9.35
C LEU A 97 5.50 37.54 -8.26
N LYS A 98 6.03 37.23 -7.07
CA LYS A 98 6.25 38.25 -6.03
C LYS A 98 7.24 39.32 -6.49
N CYS A 99 8.36 38.92 -7.09
CA CYS A 99 9.36 39.87 -7.61
C CYS A 99 8.77 40.75 -8.73
N GLU A 100 7.99 40.14 -9.63
CA GLU A 100 7.35 40.86 -10.73
C GLU A 100 6.29 41.86 -10.23
N ASN A 101 5.50 41.48 -9.22
CA ASN A 101 4.55 42.39 -8.58
C ASN A 101 5.21 43.62 -7.95
N GLU A 102 6.34 43.45 -7.25
CA GLU A 102 7.06 44.58 -6.66
C GLU A 102 7.61 45.54 -7.73
N LYS A 103 8.10 45.01 -8.86
CA LYS A 103 8.52 45.83 -10.00
C LYS A 103 7.37 46.63 -10.58
N LEU A 104 6.21 45.99 -10.78
CA LEU A 104 5.02 46.66 -11.32
C LEU A 104 4.51 47.76 -10.37
N LYS A 105 4.50 47.51 -9.05
CA LYS A 105 4.17 48.53 -8.05
C LYS A 105 5.10 49.73 -8.15
N ALA A 106 6.41 49.53 -8.23
CA ALA A 106 7.38 50.63 -8.35
C ALA A 106 7.14 51.48 -9.61
N VAL A 107 6.87 50.84 -10.75
CA VAL A 107 6.54 51.53 -12.01
C VAL A 107 5.27 52.36 -11.88
N LEU A 108 4.22 51.80 -11.27
CA LEU A 108 2.96 52.51 -11.07
C LEU A 108 3.13 53.71 -10.13
N THR A 109 3.88 53.56 -9.03
CA THR A 109 4.18 54.66 -8.10
C THR A 109 4.89 55.81 -8.81
N GLY A 110 5.96 55.51 -9.55
CA GLY A 110 6.70 56.53 -10.30
C GLY A 110 5.84 57.23 -11.37
N ARG A 111 4.96 56.48 -12.05
CA ARG A 111 4.02 57.05 -13.04
C ARG A 111 2.99 57.97 -12.39
N ASN A 112 2.46 57.59 -11.23
CA ASN A 112 1.47 58.38 -10.50
C ASN A 112 2.10 59.66 -9.93
N GLU A 113 3.34 59.60 -9.45
CA GLU A 113 4.05 60.78 -8.94
C GLU A 113 4.37 61.79 -10.06
N LYS A 114 4.80 61.31 -11.23
CA LYS A 114 4.97 62.17 -12.42
C LYS A 114 3.67 62.85 -12.83
N ARG A 115 2.54 62.13 -12.80
CA ARG A 115 1.22 62.70 -13.11
C ARG A 115 0.82 63.80 -12.13
N ARG A 116 1.06 63.63 -10.82
CA ARG A 116 0.78 64.66 -9.80
C ARG A 116 1.56 65.95 -10.06
N LYS A 117 2.87 65.84 -10.28
CA LYS A 117 3.75 67.00 -10.54
C LYS A 117 3.37 67.79 -11.80
N ASN A 118 2.81 67.12 -12.81
CA ASN A 118 2.31 67.79 -14.03
C ASN A 118 0.97 68.51 -13.85
N ILE A 119 0.19 68.20 -12.81
CA ILE A 119 -1.10 68.86 -12.52
C ILE A 119 -0.90 70.05 -11.56
N GLU A 120 0.16 70.03 -10.75
CA GLU A 120 0.51 71.09 -9.79
C GLU A 120 1.35 72.23 -10.42
N MET A 121 1.78 72.10 -11.68
CA MET A 121 2.35 73.19 -12.50
C MET A 121 1.26 73.85 -13.34
#